data_AF-A0A0D0AT14-F1
#
_entry.id   AF-A0A0D0AT14-F1
#
_cell.length_a   1.000
_cell.length_b   1.000
_cell.length_c   1.000
_cell.angle_alpha   90.00
_cell.angle_beta   90.00
_cell.angle_gamma   90.00
#
_symmetry.space_group_name_H-M   'P 1'
#
loop_
_entity.id
_entity.type
_entity.pdbx_description
1 polymer ?
#
loop_
_entity_poly.entity_id
_entity_poly.type
_entity_poly.pdbx_seq_one_letter_code
_entity_poly.pdbx_strand_id
1 'polypeptide(L)'
;IKQIALVTCTCCPIMDQLVARGLFPCAPIDLSLAVEMQVLEFVTMLFLRISPNNTAWCGALEQFLQKQGYHLMGKDPLRRRFSSALQ
;
A
#
# COMPACT_ATOMS: atom_id res chain seq x y z
N ILE A 1 -20.93 -17.05 14.69
CA ILE A 1 -20.64 -15.60 14.76
C ILE A 1 -19.67 -15.38 15.91
N LYS A 2 -18.44 -14.88 15.65
CA LYS A 2 -17.48 -14.54 16.72
C LYS A 2 -17.73 -13.11 17.18
N GLN A 3 -17.83 -12.89 18.49
CA GLN A 3 -17.93 -11.54 19.06
C GLN A 3 -16.54 -10.95 19.27
N ILE A 4 -16.39 -9.67 18.97
CA ILE A 4 -15.12 -8.93 19.09
C ILE A 4 -15.39 -7.68 19.93
N ALA A 5 -14.64 -7.51 21.02
CA ALA A 5 -14.72 -6.31 21.85
C ALA A 5 -13.75 -5.24 21.33
N LEU A 6 -14.27 -4.05 21.04
CA LEU A 6 -13.50 -2.88 20.57
C LEU A 6 -13.60 -1.78 21.62
N VAL A 7 -12.53 -1.00 21.77
CA VAL A 7 -12.50 0.12 22.72
C VAL A 7 -12.79 1.39 21.94
N THR A 8 -13.85 2.12 22.27
CA THR A 8 -14.13 3.37 21.58
C THR A 8 -13.34 4.51 22.22
N CYS A 9 -12.33 5.02 21.53
CA CYS A 9 -11.55 6.18 21.94
C CYS A 9 -11.39 7.12 20.74
N THR A 10 -11.34 8.44 20.98
CA THR A 10 -10.94 9.41 19.96
C THR A 10 -9.49 9.24 19.51
N CYS A 11 -8.65 8.67 20.38
CA CYS A 11 -7.26 8.35 20.14
C CYS A 11 -7.03 7.13 19.24
N CYS A 12 -8.00 6.20 19.20
CA CYS A 12 -7.91 4.96 18.45
C CYS A 12 -9.25 4.73 17.74
N PRO A 13 -9.40 5.24 16.50
CA PRO A 13 -10.59 5.00 15.69
C PRO A 13 -10.93 3.50 15.61
N ILE A 14 -12.23 3.20 15.58
CA ILE A 14 -12.74 1.83 15.46
C ILE A 14 -12.17 1.15 14.20
N MET A 15 -12.05 1.91 13.11
CA MET A 15 -11.54 1.43 11.83
C MET A 15 -10.11 0.90 11.96
N ASP A 16 -9.24 1.61 12.66
CA ASP A 16 -7.85 1.20 12.86
C ASP A 16 -7.75 -0.06 13.71
N GLN A 17 -8.60 -0.19 14.73
CA GLN A 17 -8.65 -1.38 15.58
C GLN A 17 -9.17 -2.62 14.83
N LEU A 18 -10.11 -2.43 13.90
CA LEU A 18 -10.60 -3.51 13.06
C LEU A 18 -9.51 -3.98 12.09
N VAL A 19 -8.86 -3.03 11.41
CA VAL A 19 -7.81 -3.33 10.43
C VAL A 19 -6.59 -3.98 11.09
N ALA A 20 -6.19 -3.51 12.28
CA ALA A 20 -5.12 -4.15 13.06
C ALA A 20 -5.43 -5.61 13.45
N ARG A 21 -6.71 -6.00 13.46
CA ARG A 21 -7.18 -7.38 13.71
C ARG A 21 -7.47 -8.14 12.41
N GLY A 22 -7.11 -7.59 11.25
CA GLY A 22 -7.34 -8.20 9.94
C GLY A 22 -8.80 -8.13 9.47
N LEU A 23 -9.61 -7.28 10.08
CA LEU A 23 -11.04 -7.13 9.77
C LEU A 23 -11.27 -5.83 9.00
N PHE A 24 -11.94 -5.92 7.87
CA PHE A 24 -12.35 -4.73 7.13
C PHE A 24 -13.80 -4.35 7.47
N PRO A 25 -14.06 -3.08 7.84
CA PRO A 25 -15.39 -2.61 8.20
C PRO A 25 -16.41 -2.72 7.06
N CYS A 26 -15.95 -2.84 5.81
CA CYS A 26 -16.79 -2.96 4.62
C CYS A 26 -16.92 -4.38 4.06
N ALA A 27 -16.35 -5.41 4.71
CA ALA A 27 -16.39 -6.80 4.23
C ALA A 27 -17.03 -7.72 5.30
N PRO A 28 -18.38 -7.82 5.33
CA PRO A 28 -19.09 -8.39 6.49
C PRO A 28 -19.09 -9.92 6.54
N ILE A 29 -18.74 -10.63 5.46
CA ILE A 29 -19.05 -12.07 5.32
C ILE A 29 -17.86 -12.94 4.91
N ASP A 30 -16.98 -12.48 4.02
CA ASP A 30 -15.67 -13.11 3.81
C ASP A 30 -14.83 -12.17 2.93
N LEU A 31 -13.53 -12.09 3.21
CA LEU A 31 -12.64 -11.28 2.39
C LEU A 31 -12.39 -12.04 1.08
N SER A 32 -13.05 -11.63 -0.01
CA SER A 32 -12.81 -12.20 -1.35
C SER A 32 -11.37 -11.90 -1.85
N LEU A 33 -10.71 -10.88 -1.30
CA LEU A 33 -9.36 -10.48 -1.63
C LEU A 33 -8.65 -9.88 -0.42
N ALA A 34 -7.62 -10.57 0.09
CA ALA A 34 -6.69 -10.01 1.07
C ALA A 34 -5.63 -9.18 0.35
N VAL A 35 -5.71 -7.86 0.48
CA VAL A 35 -4.65 -6.96 0.01
C VAL A 35 -3.87 -6.46 1.22
N GLU A 36 -2.56 -6.62 1.19
CA GLU A 36 -1.68 -6.06 2.19
C GLU A 36 -1.81 -4.53 2.20
N MET A 37 -1.93 -3.94 3.39
CA MET A 37 -2.17 -2.50 3.52
C MET A 37 -1.05 -1.65 2.92
N GLN A 38 0.18 -2.17 2.94
CA GLN A 38 1.33 -1.55 2.29
C GLN A 38 1.17 -1.50 0.76
N VAL A 39 0.63 -2.58 0.16
CA VAL A 39 0.34 -2.62 -1.27
C VAL A 39 -0.79 -1.66 -1.63
N LEU A 40 -1.78 -1.50 -0.75
CA LEU A 40 -2.82 -0.48 -0.92
C LEU A 40 -2.23 0.93 -0.94
N GLU A 41 -1.33 1.25 0.00
CA GLU A 41 -0.65 2.55 0.05
C GLU A 41 0.19 2.79 -1.21
N PHE A 42 0.90 1.76 -1.69
CA PHE A 42 1.64 1.83 -2.95
C PHE A 42 0.73 2.15 -4.14
N VAL A 43 -0.41 1.44 -4.25
CA VAL A 43 -1.37 1.67 -5.34
C VAL A 43 -1.97 3.08 -5.22
N THR A 44 -2.31 3.56 -4.03
CA THR A 44 -2.77 4.95 -3.84
C THR A 44 -1.70 5.96 -4.29
N MET A 45 -0.44 5.75 -3.93
CA MET A 45 0.68 6.61 -4.38
C MET A 45 0.89 6.56 -5.89
N LEU A 46 0.67 5.40 -6.52
CA LEU A 46 0.73 5.24 -7.96
C LEU A 46 -0.43 5.97 -8.65
N PHE A 47 -1.66 5.89 -8.11
CA PHE A 47 -2.84 6.56 -8.66
C PHE A 47 -2.72 8.09 -8.66
N LEU A 48 -1.99 8.68 -7.70
CA LEU A 48 -1.70 10.11 -7.69
C LEU A 48 -0.82 10.58 -8.86
N ARG A 49 -0.17 9.65 -9.57
CA ARG A 49 0.66 9.91 -10.74
C ARG A 49 -0.13 9.47 -11.98
N ILE A 50 -0.65 10.43 -12.74
CA ILE A 50 -1.45 10.19 -13.96
C ILE A 50 -0.74 9.22 -14.92
N SER A 51 -1.52 8.28 -15.46
CA SER A 51 -1.17 7.16 -16.36
C SER A 51 0.04 6.35 -15.88
N PRO A 52 -0.08 5.02 -15.68
CA PRO A 52 1.01 4.17 -15.22
C PRO A 52 2.05 3.96 -16.34
N ASN A 53 2.77 5.02 -16.71
CA ASN A 53 3.95 4.92 -17.53
C ASN A 53 5.13 4.45 -16.66
N ASN A 54 6.14 3.85 -17.29
CA ASN A 54 7.29 3.26 -16.59
C ASN A 54 7.97 4.27 -15.65
N THR A 55 7.99 5.56 -15.99
CA THR A 55 8.60 6.61 -15.16
C THR A 55 7.78 6.91 -13.90
N ALA A 56 6.46 7.07 -14.05
CA ALA A 56 5.53 7.29 -12.95
C ALA A 56 5.54 6.12 -11.97
N TRP A 57 5.53 4.90 -12.51
CA TRP A 57 5.57 3.67 -11.74
C TRP A 57 6.90 3.49 -10.99
N CYS A 58 8.05 3.65 -11.67
CA CYS A 58 9.36 3.55 -11.02
C CYS A 58 9.52 4.56 -9.90
N GLY A 59 9.12 5.82 -10.12
CA GLY A 59 9.22 6.82 -9.07
C GLY A 59 8.25 6.59 -7.90
N ALA A 60 7.08 5.98 -8.13
CA ALA A 60 6.13 5.64 -7.05
C ALA A 60 6.72 4.52 -6.20
N LEU A 61 7.35 3.53 -6.86
CA LEU A 61 8.01 2.42 -6.18
C LEU A 61 9.24 2.87 -5.40
N GLU A 62 10.06 3.77 -5.95
CA GLU A 62 11.20 4.35 -5.23
C GLU A 62 10.74 5.09 -3.96
N GLN A 63 9.69 5.91 -4.05
CA GLN A 63 9.14 6.60 -2.88
C GLN A 63 8.52 5.65 -1.86
N PHE A 64 7.81 4.61 -2.31
CA PHE A 64 7.26 3.59 -1.42
C PHE A 64 8.37 2.83 -0.69
N LEU A 65 9.40 2.37 -1.40
CA LEU A 65 10.56 1.69 -0.81
C LEU A 65 11.30 2.60 0.17
N GLN A 66 11.47 3.89 -0.15
CA GLN A 66 12.10 4.85 0.73
C GLN A 66 11.33 5.04 2.05
N LYS A 67 9.98 5.12 1.99
CA LYS A 67 9.13 5.16 3.19
C LYS A 67 9.29 3.91 4.07
N GLN A 68 9.56 2.76 3.47
CA GLN A 68 9.84 1.50 4.16
C GLN A 68 11.31 1.39 4.65
N GLY A 69 12.14 2.42 4.44
CA GLY A 69 13.55 2.45 4.85
C GLY A 69 14.53 1.89 3.81
N TYR A 70 14.04 1.39 2.67
CA TYR A 70 14.88 0.89 1.60
C TYR A 70 15.35 2.03 0.70
N HIS A 71 16.66 2.27 0.71
CA HIS A 71 17.29 3.31 -0.10
C HIS A 71 17.98 2.70 -1.31
N LEU A 72 17.49 3.05 -2.49
CA LEU A 72 18.11 2.63 -3.75
C LEU A 72 19.20 3.65 -4.13
N MET A 73 20.42 3.16 -4.27
CA MET A 73 21.57 4.02 -4.58
C MET A 73 21.63 4.34 -6.09
N GLY A 74 21.85 5.61 -6.42
CA GLY A 74 22.03 6.09 -7.80
C GLY A 74 20.90 6.99 -8.30
N LYS A 75 21.05 7.51 -9.53
CA LYS A 75 20.02 8.32 -10.20
C LYS A 75 19.07 7.43 -10.99
N ASP A 76 17.79 7.45 -10.64
CA ASP A 76 16.72 6.66 -11.28
C ASP A 76 17.03 5.14 -11.41
N PRO A 77 17.47 4.45 -10.34
CA PRO A 77 17.92 3.07 -10.39
C PRO A 77 16.86 2.10 -10.91
N LEU A 78 15.57 2.34 -10.61
CA LEU A 78 14.49 1.48 -11.12
C LEU A 78 14.16 1.79 -12.58
N ARG A 79 14.11 3.06 -12.97
CA ARG A 79 13.78 3.44 -14.35
C ARG A 79 14.73 2.78 -15.35
N ARG A 80 16.03 2.82 -15.08
CA ARG A 80 17.05 2.20 -15.95
C ARG A 80 16.87 0.68 -16.07
N ARG A 81 16.62 -0.01 -14.96
CA ARG A 81 16.46 -1.48 -14.92
C ARG A 81 15.16 -1.92 -15.58
N PHE A 82 14.07 -1.21 -15.33
CA PHE A 82 12.78 -1.49 -15.98
C PHE A 82 12.84 -1.23 -17.48
N SER A 83 13.46 -0.14 -17.93
CA SER A 83 13.66 0.11 -19.35
C SER A 83 14.45 -1.00 -20.05
N SER A 84 15.48 -1.56 -19.40
CA SER A 84 16.25 -2.67 -19.98
C SER A 84 15.53 -4.02 -19.98
N ALA A 85 14.57 -4.23 -19.08
CA ALA A 85 13.86 -5.51 -18.95
C ALA A 85 12.60 -5.60 -19.84
N LEU A 86 12.05 -4.45 -20.26
CA LEU A 86 10.87 -4.35 -21.12
C LEU A 86 11.23 -4.22 -22.62
N GLN A 87 12.51 -4.33 -22.97
CA GLN A 87 13.04 -4.24 -24.33
C GLN A 87 13.33 -5.65 -24.87
#